data_AF-A0A529AER6-F1
#
_entry.id   AF-A0A529AER6-F1
#
_cell.length_a   1.000
_cell.length_b   1.000
_cell.length_c   1.000
_cell.angle_alpha   90.00
_cell.angle_beta   90.00
_cell.angle_gamma   90.00
#
_symmetry.space_group_name_H-M   'P 1'
#
loop_
_entity.id
_entity.type
_entity.pdbx_description
1 polymer ?
#
loop_
_entity_poly.entity_id
_entity_poly.type
_entity_poly.pdbx_seq_one_letter_code
_entity_poly.pdbx_strand_id
1 'polypeptide(L)' 'MRLLFLGDMVGKTGRTAVWEQLPGLISDFKLDFVIVNGENAAGGFGITEE' A
#
# COMPACT_ATOMS: atom_id res chain seq x y z
N MET A 1 -19.07 5.81 1.95
CA MET A 1 -17.86 5.39 1.21
C MET A 1 -16.65 5.74 2.06
N ARG A 2 -15.83 4.76 2.42
CA ARG A 2 -14.65 4.86 3.27
C ARG A 2 -13.41 4.60 2.43
N LEU A 3 -12.50 5.56 2.46
CA LEU A 3 -11.27 5.55 1.69
C LEU A 3 -10.09 5.45 2.64
N LEU A 4 -9.09 4.65 2.26
CA LEU A 4 -7.77 4.70 2.87
C LEU A 4 -6.76 5.19 1.83
N PHE A 5 -6.04 6.24 2.17
CA PHE A 5 -4.89 6.71 1.40
C PHE A 5 -3.62 6.39 2.18
N LEU A 6 -2.74 5.60 1.59
CA LEU A 6 -1.41 5.32 2.10
C LEU A 6 -0.40 6.20 1.36
N GLY A 7 0.49 6.82 2.13
CA GLY A 7 1.64 7.54 1.56
C GLY A 7 2.64 6.59 0.90
N ASP A 8 3.87 7.04 0.76
CA ASP A 8 4.90 6.33 0.00
C ASP A 8 5.17 4.92 0.49
N MET A 9 4.94 3.97 -0.41
CA MET A 9 5.41 2.61 -0.29
C MET A 9 6.88 2.55 -0.73
N VAL A 10 7.79 2.35 0.24
CA VAL A 10 9.25 2.36 -0.03
C VAL A 10 9.82 0.94 -0.02
N GLY A 11 10.31 0.50 -1.18
CA GLY A 11 11.09 -0.73 -1.35
C GLY A 11 10.39 -2.01 -0.90
N LYS A 12 11.19 -3.03 -0.54
CA LYS A 12 10.66 -4.33 -0.08
C LYS A 12 9.88 -4.20 1.23
N THR A 13 10.37 -3.43 2.19
CA THR A 13 9.73 -3.28 3.50
C THR A 13 8.33 -2.67 3.38
N GLY A 14 8.18 -1.59 2.59
CA GLY A 14 6.87 -0.99 2.34
C GLY A 14 5.91 -1.95 1.66
N ARG A 15 6.36 -2.65 0.62
CA ARG A 15 5.56 -3.67 -0.08
C ARG A 15 5.10 -4.78 0.85
N THR A 16 6.00 -5.34 1.66
CA THR A 16 5.66 -6.40 2.62
C THR A 16 4.67 -5.91 3.68
N ALA A 17 4.88 -4.73 4.26
CA ALA A 17 3.96 -4.18 5.25
C ALA A 17 2.54 -3.98 4.69
N VAL A 18 2.42 -3.45 3.47
CA VAL A 18 1.11 -3.27 2.82
C VAL A 18 0.47 -4.62 2.52
N TRP A 19 1.23 -5.59 2.00
CA TRP A 19 0.71 -6.92 1.69
C TRP A 19 0.18 -7.66 2.93
N GLU A 20 0.89 -7.58 4.05
CA GLU A 20 0.53 -8.29 5.27
C GLU A 20 -0.58 -7.60 6.07
N GLN A 21 -0.59 -6.27 6.14
CA GLN A 21 -1.47 -5.53 7.05
C GLN A 21 -2.76 -5.02 6.41
N LEU A 22 -2.73 -4.70 5.10
CA LEU A 22 -3.87 -4.07 4.44
C LEU A 22 -5.17 -4.90 4.49
N PRO A 23 -5.16 -6.24 4.34
CA PRO A 23 -6.38 -7.03 4.45
C PRO A 23 -7.09 -6.88 5.80
N GLY A 24 -6.32 -6.79 6.90
CA GLY A 24 -6.86 -6.53 8.25
C GLY A 24 -7.51 -5.14 8.33
N LEU A 25 -6.81 -4.12 7.84
CA LEU A 25 -7.34 -2.75 7.80
C LEU A 25 -8.63 -2.64 6.97
N ILE A 26 -8.70 -3.33 5.83
CA ILE A 26 -9.92 -3.40 5.01
C ILE A 26 -11.06 -4.02 5.81
N SER A 27 -10.82 -5.13 6.53
CA SER A 27 -11.85 -5.78 7.34
C SER A 27 -12.32 -4.91 8.50
N ASP A 28 -11.39 -4.31 9.24
CA ASP A 28 -11.67 -3.61 10.50
C ASP A 28 -12.37 -2.28 10.25
N PHE A 29 -11.87 -1.52 9.27
CA PHE A 29 -12.43 -0.23 8.90
C PHE A 29 -13.51 -0.33 7.81
N LYS A 30 -13.71 -1.54 7.26
CA LYS A 30 -14.69 -1.85 6.20
C LYS A 30 -14.53 -0.89 5.00
N LEU A 31 -13.29 -0.79 4.54
CA LEU A 31 -12.88 0.15 3.48
C LEU A 31 -13.55 -0.21 2.14
N ASP A 32 -13.97 0.81 1.41
CA ASP A 32 -14.60 0.65 0.09
C ASP A 32 -13.57 0.80 -1.05
N PHE A 33 -12.50 1.57 -0.83
CA PHE A 33 -11.41 1.75 -1.80
C PHE A 33 -10.11 2.17 -1.11
N VAL A 34 -8.97 1.77 -1.68
CA VAL A 34 -7.63 2.04 -1.13
C VAL A 34 -6.74 2.61 -2.22
N ILE A 35 -5.99 3.66 -1.88
CA ILE A 35 -4.98 4.29 -2.75
C ILE A 35 -3.63 4.20 -2.03
N VAL A 36 -2.57 3.91 -2.76
CA VAL A 36 -1.19 3.88 -2.24
C VAL A 36 -0.27 4.61 -3.21
N ASN A 37 0.59 5.50 -2.71
CA ASN A 37 1.65 6.08 -3.54
C ASN A 37 2.77 5.04 -3.72
N GLY A 38 3.02 4.65 -4.97
CA GLY A 38 4.01 3.64 -5.34
C GLY A 38 5.33 4.20 -5.87
N GLU A 39 5.58 5.51 -5.84
CA GLU A 39 6.74 6.12 -6.52
C GLU A 39 8.10 5.62 -6.04
N ASN A 40 8.17 4.93 -4.90
CA ASN A 40 9.39 4.39 -4.30
C ASN A 40 9.35 2.86 -4.11
N ALA A 41 8.41 2.16 -4.75
CA ALA A 41 8.15 0.73 -4.50
C ALA A 41 9.28 -0.19 -5.00
N ALA A 42 9.93 0.17 -6.12
CA ALA A 42 11.01 -0.59 -6.72
C ALA A 42 12.37 -0.22 -6.11
N GLY A 43 12.73 -0.87 -4.99
CA GLY A 43 14.04 -0.65 -4.35
C GLY A 43 14.30 0.78 -3.85
N GLY A 44 13.26 1.59 -3.72
CA GLY A 44 13.35 2.99 -3.29
C GLY A 44 13.27 4.04 -4.42
N PHE A 45 13.05 3.63 -5.68
CA PHE A 45 12.82 4.57 -6.79
C PHE A 45 11.99 3.94 -7.91
N GLY A 46 10.87 4.57 -8.26
CA GLY A 46 9.93 4.12 -9.27
C GLY A 46 9.10 2.90 -8.86
N ILE A 47 8.46 2.31 -9.85
CA ILE A 47 7.64 1.09 -9.76
C ILE A 47 7.99 0.17 -10.92
N THR A 48 8.07 -1.14 -10.67
CA THR A 48 8.27 -2.18 -11.67
C THR A 48 6.95 -2.88 -11.99
N GLU A 49 6.85 -3.44 -13.19
CA GLU A 49 5.71 -4.29 -13.57
C GLU A 49 5.72 -5.64 -12.82
N GLU A 50 6.93 -6.14 -12.56
CA GLU A 50 7.23 -7.31 -11.72
C GLU A 50 6.95 -7.03 -10.24
#